data_AF-A0AAD7DNX8-F1
#
_entry.id   AF-A0AAD7DNX8-F1
#
_cell.length_a   1.000
_cell.length_b   1.000
_cell.length_c   1.000
_cell.angle_alpha   90.00
_cell.angle_beta   90.00
_cell.angle_gamma   90.00
#
_symmetry.space_group_name_H-M   'P 1'
#
loop_
_entity.id
_entity.type
_entity.pdbx_description
1 polymer ?
#
loop_
_entity_poly.entity_id
_entity_poly.type
_entity_poly.pdbx_seq_one_letter_code
_entity_poly.pdbx_strand_id
1 'polypeptide(L)'
;MSDQRSNISHRVRCTAGPVIFNCSAEDLMSSASRMKDELRRQIGWTTDEKYNPWVVEILHKDFRGEFDIDTVFLNPKLHLAFAALIRGPSAVPLLKAGKPPIVHAETNDQIWGLQHTTPGDIATSAIAARFGLSANDSLRENGTVTGINWAADHELYVKYLSI
;
A
#
# COMPACT_ATOMS: atom_id res chain seq x y z
N MET A 1 11.26 -3.86 17.01
CA MET A 1 10.02 -3.80 16.18
C MET A 1 9.71 -2.40 15.63
N SER A 2 10.07 -1.30 16.30
CA SER A 2 9.91 0.07 15.75
C SER A 2 10.65 0.29 14.44
N ASP A 3 11.87 -0.26 14.33
CA ASP A 3 12.77 0.02 13.20
C ASP A 3 12.26 -0.58 11.90
N GLN A 4 11.66 -1.78 11.97
CA GLN A 4 11.05 -2.43 10.81
C GLN A 4 9.81 -1.68 10.31
N ARG A 5 8.99 -1.14 11.21
CA ARG A 5 7.84 -0.30 10.82
C ARG A 5 8.28 1.00 10.16
N SER A 6 9.36 1.61 10.66
CA SER A 6 9.98 2.79 10.04
C SER A 6 10.55 2.47 8.65
N ASN A 7 11.23 1.33 8.50
CA ASN A 7 11.78 0.89 7.23
C ASN A 7 10.71 0.58 6.19
N ILE A 8 9.60 -0.05 6.58
CA ILE A 8 8.43 -0.29 5.71
C ILE A 8 7.87 1.03 5.20
N SER A 9 7.65 1.99 6.11
CA SER A 9 7.19 3.34 5.76
C SER A 9 8.11 4.00 4.76
N HIS A 10 9.42 3.98 5.04
CA HIS A 10 10.42 4.60 4.18
C HIS A 10 10.49 3.96 2.78
N ARG A 11 10.44 2.62 2.69
CA ARG A 11 10.51 1.89 1.41
C ARG A 11 9.31 2.21 0.51
N VAL A 12 8.10 2.11 1.06
CA VAL A 12 6.85 2.28 0.28
C VAL A 12 6.58 3.76 -0.01
N ARG A 13 6.95 4.68 0.90
CA ARG A 13 6.67 6.12 0.76
C ARG A 13 7.82 6.89 0.12
N CYS A 14 9.01 6.86 0.73
CA CYS A 14 10.10 7.75 0.35
C CYS A 14 10.87 7.23 -0.87
N THR A 15 11.12 5.92 -0.96
CA THR A 15 11.98 5.38 -2.01
C THR A 15 11.20 4.93 -3.24
N ALA A 16 10.13 4.14 -3.07
CA ALA A 16 9.35 3.61 -4.18
C ALA A 16 8.05 4.38 -4.45
N GLY A 17 7.57 5.19 -3.49
CA GLY A 17 6.24 5.82 -3.54
C GLY A 17 5.92 6.57 -4.83
N PRO A 18 6.78 7.48 -5.31
CA PRO A 18 6.54 8.21 -6.55
C PRO A 18 6.31 7.28 -7.76
N VAL A 19 7.06 6.17 -7.81
CA VAL A 19 6.95 5.17 -8.87
C VAL A 19 5.71 4.31 -8.71
N ILE A 20 5.34 3.93 -7.48
CA ILE A 20 4.14 3.13 -7.19
C ILE A 20 2.87 3.94 -7.51
N PHE A 21 2.77 5.15 -6.99
CA PHE A 21 1.52 5.92 -6.97
C PHE A 21 1.39 6.90 -8.15
N ASN A 22 2.41 7.04 -9.00
CA ASN A 22 2.47 8.04 -10.08
C ASN A 22 2.31 9.48 -9.58
N CYS A 23 2.88 9.81 -8.42
CA CYS A 23 2.88 11.16 -7.86
C CYS A 23 4.31 11.72 -7.75
N SER A 24 4.43 13.01 -7.45
CA SER A 24 5.75 13.61 -7.21
C SER A 24 6.30 13.18 -5.84
N ALA A 25 7.62 13.21 -5.68
CA ALA A 25 8.23 13.00 -4.36
C ALA A 25 7.71 14.02 -3.35
N GLU A 26 7.48 15.26 -3.78
CA GLU A 26 6.98 16.38 -2.96
C GLU A 26 5.60 16.11 -2.35
N ASP A 27 4.73 15.42 -3.09
CA ASP A 27 3.42 14.98 -2.61
C ASP A 27 3.52 14.04 -1.42
N LEU A 28 4.60 13.26 -1.34
CA LEU A 28 4.79 12.25 -0.28
C LEU A 28 5.73 12.72 0.83
N MET A 29 6.42 13.85 0.70
CA MET A 29 7.45 14.29 1.66
C MET A 29 6.92 14.57 3.07
N SER A 30 5.73 15.16 3.19
CA SER A 30 5.21 15.61 4.48
C SER A 30 3.78 15.14 4.73
N SER A 31 3.39 15.04 6.01
CA SER A 31 2.01 14.74 6.40
C SER A 31 1.01 15.72 5.76
N ALA A 32 1.36 17.02 5.73
CA ALA A 32 0.54 18.06 5.11
C ALA A 32 0.43 17.87 3.58
N SER A 33 1.51 17.54 2.88
CA SER A 33 1.48 17.25 1.45
C SER A 33 0.56 16.06 1.12
N ARG A 34 0.50 15.07 2.02
CA ARG A 34 -0.34 13.88 1.92
C ARG A 34 -1.81 14.10 2.28
N MET A 35 -2.15 15.29 2.81
CA MET A 35 -3.53 15.69 3.09
C MET A 35 -4.25 16.29 1.87
N LYS A 36 -3.62 16.32 0.69
CA LYS A 36 -4.28 16.71 -0.56
C LYS A 36 -5.48 15.79 -0.84
N ASP A 37 -6.59 16.38 -1.28
CA ASP A 37 -7.86 15.65 -1.49
C ASP A 37 -7.72 14.46 -2.44
N GLU A 38 -6.89 14.59 -3.47
CA GLU A 38 -6.58 13.51 -4.41
C GLU A 38 -6.02 12.26 -3.69
N LEU A 39 -5.05 12.43 -2.80
CA LEU A 39 -4.43 11.33 -2.08
C LEU A 39 -5.37 10.76 -1.01
N ARG A 40 -6.20 11.62 -0.40
CA ARG A 40 -7.21 11.21 0.57
C ARG A 40 -8.30 10.36 -0.08
N ARG A 41 -8.79 10.75 -1.27
CA ARG A 41 -9.74 9.95 -2.05
C ARG A 41 -9.14 8.60 -2.40
N GLN A 42 -7.86 8.57 -2.79
CA GLN A 42 -7.19 7.32 -3.13
C GLN A 42 -7.17 6.30 -1.98
N ILE A 43 -7.16 6.75 -0.72
CA ILE A 43 -7.16 5.89 0.48
C ILE A 43 -8.53 5.72 1.13
N GLY A 44 -9.60 6.20 0.48
CA GLY A 44 -10.99 5.99 0.85
C GLY A 44 -11.65 7.09 1.65
N TRP A 45 -11.21 8.35 1.48
CA TRP A 45 -11.91 9.50 2.04
C TRP A 45 -13.27 9.69 1.36
N THR A 46 -14.33 9.68 2.18
CA THR A 46 -15.72 9.79 1.74
C THR A 46 -16.28 11.19 2.00
N THR A 47 -17.46 11.48 1.43
CA THR A 47 -18.22 12.73 1.66
C THR A 47 -18.62 12.93 3.12
N ASP A 48 -18.74 11.86 3.90
CA ASP A 48 -19.09 11.90 5.32
C ASP A 48 -17.90 12.24 6.22
N GLU A 49 -16.82 12.75 5.61
CA GLU A 49 -15.55 13.08 6.26
C GLU A 49 -14.94 11.91 7.06
N LYS A 50 -15.10 10.69 6.52
CA LYS A 50 -14.58 9.46 7.11
C LYS A 50 -13.84 8.62 6.08
N TYR A 51 -12.88 7.84 6.56
CA TYR A 51 -12.21 6.83 5.75
C TYR A 51 -13.02 5.54 5.78
N ASN A 52 -13.38 5.03 4.60
CA ASN A 52 -14.06 3.75 4.45
C ASN A 52 -13.02 2.66 4.09
N PRO A 53 -13.09 1.45 4.65
CA PRO A 53 -12.14 0.38 4.33
C PRO A 53 -12.38 -0.27 2.95
N TRP A 54 -13.58 -0.18 2.40
CA TRP A 54 -13.96 -0.82 1.13
C TRP A 54 -14.08 0.17 -0.02
N VAL A 55 -14.58 1.37 0.23
CA VAL A 55 -14.69 2.43 -0.79
C VAL A 55 -13.34 3.13 -0.92
N VAL A 56 -12.35 2.42 -1.47
CA VAL A 56 -10.95 2.84 -1.56
C VAL A 56 -10.44 2.65 -2.98
N GLU A 57 -10.05 3.74 -3.64
CA GLU A 57 -9.58 3.70 -5.03
C GLU A 57 -8.36 2.81 -5.21
N ILE A 58 -7.37 2.90 -4.31
CA ILE A 58 -6.13 2.14 -4.46
C ILE A 58 -6.32 0.62 -4.33
N LEU A 59 -7.45 0.18 -3.80
CA LEU A 59 -7.77 -1.25 -3.75
C LEU A 59 -8.29 -1.76 -5.08
N HIS A 60 -8.95 -0.93 -5.89
CA HIS A 60 -9.65 -1.39 -7.08
C HIS A 60 -8.84 -1.08 -8.34
N LYS A 61 -8.87 -1.98 -9.32
CA LYS A 61 -8.20 -1.77 -10.62
C LYS A 61 -8.80 -0.60 -11.40
N ASP A 62 -10.13 -0.51 -11.43
CA ASP A 62 -10.90 0.45 -12.22
C ASP A 62 -12.00 1.07 -11.33
N PHE A 63 -11.59 1.75 -10.26
CA PHE A 63 -12.51 2.25 -9.23
C PHE A 63 -13.57 3.20 -9.79
N ARG A 64 -14.85 2.90 -9.56
CA ARG A 64 -15.99 3.71 -10.01
C ARG A 64 -16.66 4.52 -8.90
N GLY A 65 -16.01 4.62 -7.73
CA GLY A 65 -16.55 5.31 -6.55
C GLY A 65 -17.32 4.39 -5.59
N GLU A 66 -17.48 3.12 -5.93
CA GLU A 66 -18.14 2.11 -5.10
C GLU A 66 -17.27 0.86 -4.94
N PHE A 67 -17.62 0.04 -3.94
CA PHE A 67 -16.97 -1.25 -3.73
C PHE A 67 -17.41 -2.23 -4.81
N ASP A 68 -16.44 -2.87 -5.46
CA ASP A 68 -16.66 -3.83 -6.54
C ASP A 68 -15.84 -5.10 -6.30
N ILE A 69 -16.55 -6.22 -6.18
CA ILE A 69 -15.99 -7.54 -5.89
C ILE A 69 -15.04 -8.00 -7.01
N ASP A 70 -15.35 -7.67 -8.27
CA ASP A 70 -14.58 -8.14 -9.41
C ASP A 70 -13.26 -7.39 -9.58
N THR A 71 -13.11 -6.22 -8.91
CA THR A 71 -11.94 -5.36 -9.07
C THR A 71 -11.16 -5.11 -7.78
N VAL A 72 -11.73 -5.45 -6.60
CA VAL A 72 -11.06 -5.29 -5.31
C VAL A 72 -9.77 -6.12 -5.23
N PHE A 73 -8.72 -5.49 -4.69
CA PHE A 73 -7.35 -5.99 -4.60
C PHE A 73 -6.62 -6.24 -5.93
N LEU A 74 -7.23 -5.90 -7.08
CA LEU A 74 -6.61 -6.09 -8.39
C LEU A 74 -5.87 -4.86 -8.91
N ASN A 75 -5.74 -3.81 -8.11
CA ASN A 75 -4.99 -2.63 -8.51
C ASN A 75 -3.49 -2.96 -8.65
N PRO A 76 -2.86 -2.74 -9.82
CA PRO A 76 -1.43 -3.03 -10.03
C PRO A 76 -0.50 -2.32 -9.03
N LYS A 77 -0.93 -1.18 -8.47
CA LYS A 77 -0.18 -0.46 -7.43
C LYS A 77 0.02 -1.32 -6.17
N LEU A 78 -0.90 -2.23 -5.85
CA LEU A 78 -0.77 -3.15 -4.70
C LEU A 78 0.38 -4.14 -4.91
N HIS A 79 0.50 -4.71 -6.11
CA HIS A 79 1.62 -5.59 -6.45
C HIS A 79 2.96 -4.86 -6.34
N LEU A 80 3.03 -3.60 -6.79
CA LEU A 80 4.24 -2.78 -6.67
C LEU A 80 4.55 -2.42 -5.21
N ALA A 81 3.53 -2.11 -4.39
CA ALA A 81 3.69 -1.86 -2.97
C ALA A 81 4.19 -3.12 -2.24
N PHE A 82 3.63 -4.29 -2.55
CA PHE A 82 4.11 -5.55 -2.00
C PHE A 82 5.55 -5.83 -2.41
N ALA A 83 5.87 -5.67 -3.69
CA ALA A 83 7.23 -5.83 -4.19
C ALA A 83 8.24 -4.90 -3.49
N ALA A 84 7.86 -3.65 -3.18
CA ALA A 84 8.71 -2.75 -2.39
C ALA A 84 9.03 -3.28 -0.98
N LEU A 85 8.09 -4.02 -0.38
CA LEU A 85 8.27 -4.64 0.94
C LEU A 85 9.20 -5.85 0.87
N ILE A 86 8.90 -6.80 -0.02
CA ILE A 86 9.57 -8.10 -0.09
C ILE A 86 10.86 -8.08 -0.93
N ARG A 87 10.87 -7.37 -2.06
CA ARG A 87 12.02 -7.29 -2.99
C ARG A 87 12.81 -6.01 -2.86
N GLY A 88 12.30 -5.05 -2.10
CA GLY A 88 12.92 -3.75 -1.92
C GLY A 88 12.57 -2.75 -3.03
N PRO A 89 12.91 -1.47 -2.82
CA PRO A 89 12.45 -0.38 -3.68
C PRO A 89 13.06 -0.40 -5.09
N SER A 90 14.26 -0.97 -5.27
CA SER A 90 14.92 -1.08 -6.58
C SER A 90 14.19 -2.03 -7.54
N ALA A 91 13.40 -2.99 -7.02
CA ALA A 91 12.62 -3.90 -7.84
C ALA A 91 11.40 -3.24 -8.49
N VAL A 92 10.85 -2.19 -7.87
CA VAL A 92 9.62 -1.51 -8.30
C VAL A 92 9.70 -0.95 -9.73
N PRO A 93 10.71 -0.13 -10.10
CA PRO A 93 10.79 0.40 -11.46
C PRO A 93 10.97 -0.70 -12.52
N LEU A 94 11.64 -1.80 -12.18
CA LEU A 94 11.82 -2.94 -13.09
C LEU A 94 10.49 -3.67 -13.31
N LEU A 95 9.78 -4.01 -12.24
CA LEU A 95 8.49 -4.68 -12.32
C LEU A 95 7.46 -3.82 -13.05
N LYS A 96 7.44 -2.51 -12.78
CA LYS A 96 6.56 -1.56 -13.50
C LYS A 96 6.87 -1.51 -14.99
N ALA A 97 8.13 -1.67 -15.39
CA ALA A 97 8.56 -1.72 -16.78
C ALA A 97 8.43 -3.12 -17.42
N GLY A 98 7.89 -4.12 -16.71
CA GLY A 98 7.80 -5.50 -17.19
C GLY A 98 9.16 -6.20 -17.33
N LYS A 99 10.20 -5.71 -16.63
CA LYS A 99 11.56 -6.24 -16.66
C LYS A 99 11.80 -7.21 -15.50
N PRO A 100 12.66 -8.24 -15.69
CA PRO A 100 13.01 -9.15 -14.62
C PRO A 100 13.76 -8.42 -13.48
N PRO A 101 13.64 -8.90 -12.24
CA PRO A 101 14.39 -8.37 -11.10
C PRO A 101 15.90 -8.64 -11.25
N ILE A 102 16.72 -7.85 -10.54
CA ILE A 102 18.18 -7.98 -10.55
C ILE A 102 18.58 -9.32 -9.91
N VAL A 103 19.24 -10.18 -10.68
CA VAL A 103 19.54 -11.59 -10.33
C VAL A 103 20.46 -11.74 -9.11
N HIS A 104 21.26 -10.72 -8.77
CA HIS A 104 22.27 -10.78 -7.71
C HIS A 104 21.84 -10.14 -6.38
N ALA A 105 20.62 -9.60 -6.28
CA ALA A 105 20.12 -9.05 -5.04
C ALA A 105 19.42 -10.15 -4.24
N GLU A 106 19.92 -10.46 -3.05
CA GLU A 106 19.19 -11.33 -2.11
C GLU A 106 17.97 -10.55 -1.58
N THR A 107 16.78 -11.02 -1.92
CA THR A 107 15.52 -10.36 -1.57
C THR A 107 14.77 -11.13 -0.47
N ASN A 108 13.88 -10.47 0.28
CA ASN A 108 13.16 -11.15 1.37
C ASN A 108 12.27 -12.30 0.86
N ASP A 109 11.74 -12.23 -0.37
CA ASP A 109 11.02 -13.36 -0.95
C ASP A 109 11.91 -14.60 -1.17
N GLN A 110 13.19 -14.40 -1.48
CA GLN A 110 14.16 -15.49 -1.57
C GLN A 110 14.57 -16.00 -0.17
N ILE A 111 14.91 -15.09 0.74
CA ILE A 111 15.33 -15.43 2.12
C ILE A 111 14.22 -16.18 2.86
N TRP A 112 12.97 -15.73 2.70
CA TRP A 112 11.81 -16.33 3.36
C TRP A 112 11.20 -17.50 2.58
N GLY A 113 11.70 -17.78 1.37
CA GLY A 113 11.20 -18.87 0.54
C GLY A 113 9.74 -18.70 0.12
N LEU A 114 9.31 -17.47 -0.19
CA LEU A 114 7.94 -17.19 -0.60
C LEU A 114 7.67 -17.81 -1.98
N GLN A 115 6.84 -18.86 -2.01
CA GLN A 115 6.46 -19.55 -3.25
C GLN A 115 5.05 -19.17 -3.72
N HIS A 116 4.21 -18.69 -2.81
CA HIS A 116 2.81 -18.40 -3.06
C HIS A 116 2.42 -17.10 -2.36
N THR A 117 1.41 -16.42 -2.92
CA THR A 117 0.78 -15.26 -2.29
C THR A 117 -0.37 -15.76 -1.42
N THR A 118 -0.39 -15.36 -0.16
CA THR A 118 -1.46 -15.67 0.80
C THR A 118 -2.48 -14.52 0.88
N PRO A 119 -3.70 -14.76 1.40
CA PRO A 119 -4.62 -13.69 1.78
C PRO A 119 -3.96 -12.61 2.67
N GLY A 120 -3.09 -13.04 3.58
CA GLY A 120 -2.31 -12.15 4.44
C GLY A 120 -1.36 -11.23 3.67
N ASP A 121 -0.73 -11.73 2.61
CA ASP A 121 0.16 -10.94 1.75
C ASP A 121 -0.62 -9.86 0.98
N ILE A 122 -1.79 -10.23 0.43
CA ILE A 122 -2.66 -9.30 -0.29
C ILE A 122 -3.17 -8.21 0.67
N ALA A 123 -3.68 -8.60 1.84
CA ALA A 123 -4.12 -7.64 2.87
C ALA A 123 -2.97 -6.72 3.32
N THR A 124 -1.76 -7.26 3.47
CA THR A 124 -0.57 -6.47 3.83
C THR A 124 -0.22 -5.47 2.73
N SER A 125 -0.32 -5.86 1.45
CA SER A 125 -0.09 -4.98 0.31
C SER A 125 -1.10 -3.81 0.27
N ALA A 126 -2.37 -4.10 0.55
CA ALA A 126 -3.45 -3.13 0.65
C ALA A 126 -3.18 -2.09 1.74
N ILE A 127 -2.83 -2.56 2.95
CA ILE A 127 -2.49 -1.68 4.07
C ILE A 127 -1.25 -0.85 3.75
N ALA A 128 -0.20 -1.45 3.21
CA ALA A 128 1.03 -0.74 2.87
C ALA A 128 0.81 0.34 1.81
N ALA A 129 0.02 0.06 0.77
CA ALA A 129 -0.31 1.01 -0.29
C ALA A 129 -1.14 2.18 0.27
N ARG A 130 -2.22 1.88 1.02
CA ARG A 130 -3.06 2.91 1.66
C ARG A 130 -2.24 3.74 2.66
N PHE A 131 -1.42 3.11 3.47
CA PHE A 131 -0.55 3.80 4.42
C PHE A 131 0.48 4.69 3.72
N GLY A 132 1.07 4.23 2.61
CA GLY A 132 2.05 4.97 1.83
C GLY A 132 1.55 6.36 1.41
N LEU A 133 0.28 6.43 1.02
CA LEU A 133 -0.43 7.67 0.67
C LEU A 133 -1.01 8.43 1.87
N SER A 134 -1.20 7.76 3.01
CA SER A 134 -1.82 8.39 4.17
C SER A 134 -0.97 9.49 4.82
N ALA A 135 -1.65 10.43 5.47
CA ALA A 135 -1.01 11.50 6.22
C ALA A 135 -0.26 11.01 7.48
N ASN A 136 -0.40 9.75 7.89
CA ASN A 136 0.23 9.23 9.10
C ASN A 136 1.74 9.04 8.91
N ASP A 137 2.55 9.56 9.83
CA ASP A 137 4.01 9.43 9.75
C ASP A 137 4.52 8.03 10.12
N SER A 138 3.78 7.30 10.95
CA SER A 138 4.13 5.94 11.36
C SER A 138 2.95 4.98 11.20
N LEU A 139 3.25 3.75 10.75
CA LEU A 139 2.28 2.68 10.69
C LEU A 139 2.10 2.09 12.09
N ARG A 140 1.03 2.54 12.76
CA ARG A 140 0.55 2.04 14.06
C ARG A 140 -0.78 1.34 13.86
N GLU A 141 -1.31 0.73 14.91
CA GLU A 141 -2.65 0.13 14.89
C GLU A 141 -3.71 1.16 14.47
N ASN A 142 -3.73 2.31 15.14
CA ASN A 142 -4.59 3.44 14.79
C ASN A 142 -3.74 4.59 14.24
N GLY A 143 -4.14 5.11 13.08
CA GLY A 143 -3.52 6.27 12.45
C GLY A 143 -3.76 7.52 13.27
N THR A 144 -2.69 8.18 13.71
CA THR A 144 -2.78 9.37 14.57
C THR A 144 -3.39 10.59 13.86
N VAL A 145 -3.27 10.66 12.54
CA VAL A 145 -3.79 11.80 11.74
C VAL A 145 -5.09 11.42 11.06
N THR A 146 -5.14 10.25 10.43
CA THR A 146 -6.33 9.84 9.65
C THR A 146 -7.40 9.14 10.47
N GLY A 147 -7.08 8.67 11.68
CA GLY A 147 -7.99 7.86 12.50
C GLY A 147 -8.27 6.45 11.96
N ILE A 148 -7.59 6.03 10.88
CA ILE A 148 -7.78 4.70 10.28
C ILE A 148 -7.25 3.64 11.25
N ASN A 149 -8.07 2.62 11.55
CA ASN A 149 -7.63 1.44 12.29
C ASN A 149 -7.04 0.43 11.31
N TRP A 150 -5.72 0.50 11.11
CA TRP A 150 -4.97 -0.32 10.17
C TRP A 150 -4.99 -1.80 10.52
N ALA A 151 -5.06 -2.15 11.81
CA ALA A 151 -5.15 -3.56 12.23
C ALA A 151 -6.54 -4.14 11.94
N ALA A 152 -7.60 -3.40 12.28
CA ALA A 152 -8.97 -3.82 11.98
C ALA A 152 -9.20 -3.94 10.47
N ASP A 153 -8.70 -2.99 9.68
CA ASP A 153 -8.78 -3.04 8.22
C ASP A 153 -8.02 -4.26 7.66
N HIS A 154 -6.84 -4.59 8.22
CA HIS A 154 -6.08 -5.78 7.82
C HIS A 154 -6.85 -7.07 8.11
N GLU A 155 -7.35 -7.24 9.33
CA GLU A 155 -8.13 -8.42 9.72
C GLU A 155 -9.38 -8.58 8.86
N LEU A 156 -10.05 -7.47 8.55
CA LEU A 156 -11.22 -7.43 7.69
C LEU A 156 -10.88 -7.93 6.28
N TYR A 157 -9.77 -7.49 5.69
CA TYR A 157 -9.32 -7.93 4.37
C TYR A 157 -8.91 -9.40 4.36
N VAL A 158 -8.15 -9.85 5.36
CA VAL A 158 -7.77 -11.27 5.49
C VAL A 158 -9.01 -12.14 5.58
N LYS A 159 -9.98 -11.74 6.41
CA LYS A 159 -11.24 -12.47 6.57
C LYS A 159 -12.00 -12.57 5.25
N TYR A 160 -12.06 -11.49 4.47
CA TYR A 160 -12.72 -11.48 3.16
C TYR A 160 -12.02 -12.36 2.13
N LEU A 161 -10.69 -12.34 2.09
CA LEU A 161 -9.87 -13.10 1.14
C LEU A 161 -9.72 -14.59 1.48
N SER A 162 -10.18 -15.00 2.67
CA SER A 162 -10.10 -16.39 3.14
C SER A 162 -11.43 -17.15 3.01
N ILE A 163 -12.41 -16.55 2.34
CA ILE A 163 -13.73 -17.12 2.04
C ILE A 163 -13.64 -17.89 0.72
#